data_AF-A0A0P7TEE9-F1
#
_entry.id   AF-A0A0P7TEE9-F1
#
_cell.length_a   1.000
_cell.length_b   1.000
_cell.length_c   1.000
_cell.angle_alpha   90.00
_cell.angle_beta   90.00
_cell.angle_gamma   90.00
#
_symmetry.space_group_name_H-M   'P 1'
#
loop_
_entity.id
_entity.type
_entity.pdbx_description
1 polymer ?
#
loop_
_entity_poly.entity_id
_entity_poly.type
_entity_poly.pdbx_seq_one_letter_code
_entity_poly.pdbx_strand_id
1 'polypeptide(L)'
;MFPEYRPMEQVSFHENDTKVSAVNPKTYVFEPKMSRGTEDDLIRTVNIPAVTVMEKFKEHHTISGLISAIMKSQNEELFTTHTVGELLWGYADSLLSTLKKFVPEIEEHFGLFYKMNATDDGEYLFFTGKDNYKDFSRVAEWRGESSLTWWTTNECNMINGTIASTFHPIVEKNEVIYIFSSDLCRSLYALFEKEVNVMGIPAYRFVPPREVFANATENPANEGFCVPPGNCLASGLLNADEKFANDIFGMNPKKEHHETSIDINP
;
A
#
# COMPACT_ATOMS: atom_id res chain seq x y z
N MET A 1 4.96 6.99 16.52
CA MET A 1 3.52 6.73 16.37
C MET A 1 2.89 7.99 15.83
N PHE A 2 2.05 7.84 14.81
CA PHE A 2 1.39 8.96 14.16
C PHE A 2 -0.11 8.68 14.13
N PRO A 3 -0.92 9.30 15.01
CA PRO A 3 -2.36 9.29 14.84
C PRO A 3 -2.76 9.84 13.48
N GLU A 4 -3.75 9.19 12.88
CA GLU A 4 -4.26 9.55 11.56
C GLU A 4 -5.62 10.24 11.66
N TYR A 5 -5.79 11.32 10.89
CA TYR A 5 -7.06 11.99 10.68
C TYR A 5 -7.48 11.78 9.23
N ARG A 6 -8.67 11.19 9.04
CA ARG A 6 -9.17 10.73 7.72
C ARG A 6 -10.63 11.17 7.46
N PRO A 7 -10.93 12.48 7.39
CA PRO A 7 -12.27 12.93 7.01
C PRO A 7 -12.58 12.53 5.57
N MET A 8 -13.86 12.26 5.28
CA MET A 8 -14.34 12.24 3.90
C MET A 8 -14.67 13.67 3.49
N GLU A 9 -14.04 14.16 2.43
CA GLU A 9 -14.20 15.53 1.94
C GLU A 9 -14.77 15.53 0.52
N GLN A 10 -15.21 16.72 0.06
CA GLN A 10 -15.79 16.93 -1.27
C GLN A 10 -16.95 15.97 -1.60
N VAL A 11 -17.78 15.70 -0.59
CA VAL A 11 -18.87 14.73 -0.69
C VAL A 11 -19.96 15.22 -1.63
N SER A 12 -20.30 14.42 -2.64
CA SER A 12 -21.36 14.72 -3.61
C SER A 12 -22.23 13.49 -3.88
N PHE A 13 -23.55 13.64 -3.82
CA PHE A 13 -24.50 12.55 -4.08
C PHE A 13 -24.93 12.52 -5.54
N HIS A 14 -25.06 11.31 -6.09
CA HIS A 14 -25.36 11.05 -7.50
C HIS A 14 -26.47 10.01 -7.64
N GLU A 15 -27.02 9.91 -8.86
CA GLU A 15 -27.96 8.84 -9.25
C GLU A 15 -29.13 8.67 -8.27
N ASN A 16 -29.77 9.77 -7.86
CA ASN A 16 -30.88 9.74 -6.91
C ASN A 16 -30.46 9.16 -5.55
N ASP A 17 -29.28 9.54 -5.07
CA ASP A 17 -28.63 9.15 -3.81
C ASP A 17 -28.25 7.67 -3.69
N THR A 18 -28.16 6.93 -4.80
CA THR A 18 -27.68 5.53 -4.80
C THR A 18 -26.15 5.45 -4.81
N LYS A 19 -25.48 6.54 -5.23
CA LYS A 19 -24.02 6.68 -5.20
C LYS A 19 -23.59 7.99 -4.56
N VAL A 20 -22.37 8.01 -4.03
CA VAL A 20 -21.73 9.18 -3.44
C VAL A 20 -20.26 9.23 -3.82
N SER A 21 -19.79 10.37 -4.34
CA SER A 21 -18.37 10.60 -4.56
C SER A 21 -17.74 11.36 -3.40
N ALA A 22 -16.49 11.06 -3.09
CA ALA A 22 -15.72 11.72 -2.04
C ALA A 22 -14.22 11.46 -2.21
N VAL A 23 -13.40 12.29 -1.57
CA VAL A 23 -11.96 12.07 -1.38
C VAL A 23 -11.67 11.78 0.10
N ASN A 24 -10.60 11.03 0.39
CA ASN A 24 -10.18 10.69 1.75
C ASN A 24 -8.76 11.20 2.04
N PRO A 25 -8.58 12.51 2.33
CA PRO A 25 -7.27 13.02 2.73
C PRO A 25 -6.80 12.39 4.04
N LYS A 26 -5.55 11.93 4.07
CA LYS A 26 -4.91 11.33 5.27
C LYS A 26 -3.90 12.31 5.86
N THR A 27 -4.09 12.69 7.12
CA THR A 27 -3.14 13.55 7.84
C THR A 27 -2.50 12.79 9.00
N TYR A 28 -1.18 12.90 9.12
CA TYR A 28 -0.36 12.25 10.14
C TYR A 28 0.18 13.30 11.11
N VAL A 29 -0.02 13.08 12.42
CA VAL A 29 0.50 13.97 13.47
C VAL A 29 1.44 13.17 14.36
N PHE A 30 2.68 13.62 14.57
CA PHE A 30 3.61 12.87 15.42
C PHE A 30 3.18 12.91 16.89
N GLU A 31 3.13 11.74 17.55
CA GLU A 31 2.86 11.62 18.98
C GLU A 31 4.11 11.10 19.72
N PRO A 32 4.93 11.99 20.31
CA PRO A 32 6.18 11.61 20.97
C PRO A 32 5.97 10.65 22.15
N LYS A 33 4.89 10.81 22.93
CA LYS A 33 4.69 10.02 24.16
C LYS A 33 4.34 8.55 23.89
N MET A 34 3.87 8.26 22.67
CA MET A 34 3.58 6.90 22.20
C MET A 34 4.68 6.39 21.26
N SER A 35 5.82 7.08 21.20
CA SER A 35 6.95 6.74 20.34
C SER A 35 8.15 6.35 21.18
N ARG A 36 8.95 5.41 20.66
CA ARG A 36 10.19 4.98 21.33
C ARG A 36 11.28 6.06 21.29
N GLY A 37 11.27 6.89 20.25
CA GLY A 37 12.25 7.93 19.97
C GLY A 37 11.65 9.05 19.14
N THR A 38 12.51 9.89 18.57
CA THR A 38 12.12 11.10 17.85
C THR A 38 12.21 10.92 16.34
N GLU A 39 11.70 11.88 15.58
CA GLU A 39 11.88 11.91 14.12
C GLU A 39 13.35 12.21 13.74
N ASP A 40 14.17 12.70 14.66
CA ASP A 40 15.61 12.95 14.47
C ASP A 40 16.47 11.69 14.70
N ASP A 41 15.88 10.58 15.14
CA ASP A 41 16.60 9.32 15.34
C ASP A 41 17.17 8.81 14.01
N LEU A 42 18.42 8.32 14.03
CA LEU A 42 19.12 7.90 12.82
C LEU A 42 18.86 6.43 12.47
N ILE A 43 18.59 6.19 11.19
CA ILE A 43 18.46 4.85 10.60
C ILE A 43 19.44 4.74 9.44
N ARG A 44 20.26 3.68 9.48
CA ARG A 44 21.07 3.27 8.32
C ARG A 44 20.36 2.16 7.57
N THR A 45 20.02 2.40 6.31
CA THR A 45 19.30 1.46 5.44
C THR A 45 19.85 1.52 4.01
N VAL A 46 19.32 0.69 3.12
CA VAL A 46 19.66 0.70 1.69
C VAL A 46 19.39 2.10 1.12
N ASN A 47 20.28 2.58 0.27
CA ASN A 47 20.08 3.79 -0.51
C ASN A 47 19.00 3.55 -1.57
N ILE A 48 17.74 3.71 -1.17
CA ILE A 48 16.56 3.46 -2.01
C ILE A 48 16.61 4.33 -3.28
N PRO A 49 16.90 5.65 -3.24
CA PRO A 49 17.06 6.45 -4.45
C PRO A 49 18.03 5.85 -5.46
N ALA A 50 19.23 5.46 -5.02
CA ALA A 50 20.24 4.86 -5.88
C ALA A 50 19.76 3.55 -6.51
N VAL A 51 19.21 2.62 -5.71
CA VAL A 51 18.70 1.34 -6.22
C VAL A 51 17.53 1.55 -7.18
N THR A 52 16.64 2.50 -6.90
CA THR A 52 15.50 2.82 -7.76
C THR A 52 15.94 3.35 -9.13
N VAL A 53 16.88 4.29 -9.21
CA VAL A 53 17.35 4.78 -10.52
C VAL A 53 18.16 3.74 -11.28
N MET A 54 18.92 2.89 -10.58
CA MET A 54 19.61 1.76 -11.19
C MET A 54 18.63 0.79 -11.85
N GLU A 55 17.56 0.41 -11.16
CA GLU A 55 16.55 -0.51 -11.70
C GLU A 55 15.71 0.14 -12.80
N LYS A 56 15.22 1.37 -12.58
CA LYS A 56 14.36 2.10 -13.53
C LYS A 56 15.02 2.28 -14.89
N PHE A 57 16.33 2.56 -14.92
CA PHE A 57 17.07 2.84 -16.15
C PHE A 57 17.97 1.71 -16.61
N LYS A 58 17.91 0.51 -15.99
CA LYS A 58 18.86 -0.59 -16.26
C LYS A 58 19.03 -0.92 -17.76
N GLU A 59 17.95 -0.86 -18.53
CA GLU A 59 17.94 -1.14 -19.98
C GLU A 59 18.33 0.07 -20.85
N HIS A 60 18.41 1.28 -20.28
CA HIS A 60 18.71 2.51 -21.00
C HIS A 60 20.21 2.87 -20.90
N HIS A 61 21.05 2.17 -21.65
CA HIS A 61 22.52 2.19 -21.52
C HIS A 61 23.18 3.57 -21.38
N THR A 62 22.74 4.59 -22.13
CA THR A 62 23.29 5.96 -22.03
C THR A 62 23.02 6.60 -20.66
N ILE A 63 21.80 6.42 -20.12
CA ILE A 63 21.39 6.97 -18.82
C ILE A 63 22.06 6.16 -17.71
N SER A 64 22.11 4.83 -17.83
CA SER A 64 22.86 3.98 -16.88
C SER A 64 24.34 4.36 -16.80
N GLY A 65 24.97 4.67 -17.93
CA GLY A 65 26.35 5.16 -17.98
C GLY A 65 26.52 6.50 -17.25
N LEU A 66 25.57 7.43 -17.44
CA LEU A 66 25.54 8.71 -16.72
C LEU A 66 25.34 8.51 -15.21
N ILE A 67 24.37 7.69 -14.79
CA ILE A 67 24.12 7.34 -13.39
C ILE A 67 25.40 6.77 -12.77
N SER A 68 26.05 5.80 -13.42
CA SER A 68 27.29 5.21 -12.92
C SER A 68 28.41 6.24 -12.76
N ALA A 69 28.55 7.18 -13.70
CA ALA A 69 29.54 8.24 -13.61
C ALA A 69 29.26 9.21 -12.45
N ILE A 70 28.01 9.62 -12.26
CA ILE A 70 27.60 10.51 -11.17
C ILE A 70 27.80 9.82 -9.81
N MET A 71 27.34 8.57 -9.66
CA MET A 71 27.52 7.80 -8.43
C MET A 71 29.00 7.67 -8.04
N LYS A 72 29.88 7.37 -9.00
CA LYS A 72 31.34 7.33 -8.76
C LYS A 72 31.92 8.68 -8.38
N SER A 73 31.44 9.76 -9.01
CA SER A 73 31.89 11.13 -8.72
C SER A 73 31.47 11.60 -7.32
N GLN A 74 30.30 11.19 -6.85
CA GLN A 74 29.74 11.56 -5.56
C GLN A 74 30.14 10.60 -4.43
N ASN A 75 30.84 9.50 -4.76
CA ASN A 75 31.10 8.39 -3.84
C ASN A 75 29.81 7.85 -3.20
N GLU A 76 28.77 7.66 -4.02
CA GLU A 76 27.49 7.10 -3.55
C GLU A 76 27.68 5.67 -3.02
N GLU A 77 27.14 5.41 -1.83
CA GLU A 77 27.17 4.11 -1.17
C GLU A 77 25.83 3.38 -1.28
N LEU A 78 25.85 2.04 -1.23
CA LEU A 78 24.64 1.21 -1.25
C LEU A 78 23.80 1.35 0.03
N PHE A 79 24.42 1.81 1.12
CA PHE A 79 23.74 2.08 2.39
C PHE A 79 23.95 3.54 2.75
N THR A 80 22.89 4.19 3.21
CA THR A 80 22.90 5.59 3.64
C THR A 80 22.29 5.71 5.03
N THR A 81 22.61 6.78 5.74
CA THR A 81 22.08 7.09 7.07
C THR A 81 21.27 8.39 7.00
N HIS A 82 20.02 8.32 7.40
CA HIS A 82 19.10 9.46 7.46
C HIS A 82 18.34 9.44 8.78
N THR A 83 17.74 10.59 9.12
CA THR A 83 16.77 10.65 10.22
C THR A 83 15.48 9.92 9.84
N VAL A 84 14.69 9.51 10.84
CA VAL A 84 13.35 8.95 10.64
C VAL A 84 12.47 9.92 9.86
N GLY A 85 12.50 11.21 10.20
CA GLY A 85 11.71 12.26 9.53
C GLY A 85 12.07 12.42 8.06
N GLU A 86 13.35 12.39 7.71
CA GLU A 86 13.81 12.41 6.31
C GLU A 86 13.31 11.18 5.54
N LEU A 87 13.48 9.97 6.09
CA LEU A 87 13.04 8.74 5.43
C LEU A 87 11.52 8.68 5.22
N LEU A 88 10.73 9.18 6.17
CA LEU A 88 9.27 9.20 6.07
C LEU A 88 8.79 10.32 5.14
N TRP A 89 9.19 11.56 5.41
CA TRP A 89 8.54 12.74 4.84
C TRP A 89 9.28 13.37 3.68
N GLY A 90 10.54 13.01 3.46
CA GLY A 90 11.33 13.47 2.33
C GLY A 90 12.66 14.10 2.72
N TYR A 91 13.68 13.85 1.92
CA TYR A 91 14.93 14.60 1.88
C TYR A 91 15.36 14.83 0.43
N ALA A 92 16.14 15.89 0.20
CA ALA A 92 16.75 16.16 -1.10
C ALA A 92 17.95 15.20 -1.28
N ASP A 93 17.90 14.36 -2.31
CA ASP A 93 18.94 13.38 -2.59
C ASP A 93 19.97 13.94 -3.59
N SER A 94 21.26 13.77 -3.32
CA SER A 94 22.37 14.33 -4.13
C SER A 94 22.43 13.75 -5.54
N LEU A 95 22.16 12.46 -5.67
CA LEU A 95 22.15 11.75 -6.95
C LEU A 95 20.94 12.18 -7.77
N LEU A 96 19.74 12.15 -7.18
CA LEU A 96 18.51 12.57 -7.84
C LEU A 96 18.55 14.04 -8.27
N SER A 97 19.01 14.94 -7.38
CA SER A 97 19.17 16.37 -7.68
C SER A 97 20.12 16.64 -8.85
N THR A 98 21.16 15.80 -9.00
CA THR A 98 22.10 15.92 -10.12
C THR A 98 21.50 15.34 -11.40
N LEU A 99 20.85 14.18 -11.31
CA LEU A 99 20.20 13.52 -12.44
C LEU A 99 19.06 14.35 -13.03
N LYS A 100 18.27 15.05 -12.21
CA LYS A 100 17.18 15.93 -12.66
C LYS A 100 17.61 16.98 -13.70
N LYS A 101 18.88 17.41 -13.67
CA LYS A 101 19.44 18.37 -14.66
C LYS A 101 19.55 17.77 -16.07
N PHE A 102 19.63 16.45 -16.18
CA PHE A 102 19.78 15.72 -17.44
C PHE A 102 18.50 14.95 -17.81
N VAL A 103 17.72 14.57 -16.80
CA VAL A 103 16.54 13.72 -16.88
C VAL A 103 15.40 14.42 -16.11
N PRO A 104 14.73 15.41 -16.73
CA PRO A 104 13.82 16.34 -16.03
C PRO A 104 12.62 15.69 -15.33
N GLU A 105 12.25 14.47 -15.71
CA GLU A 105 11.17 13.69 -15.11
C GLU A 105 11.53 13.10 -13.74
N ILE A 106 12.80 13.13 -13.34
CA ILE A 106 13.24 12.68 -12.02
C ILE A 106 12.92 13.74 -10.97
N GLU A 107 12.32 13.31 -9.86
CA GLU A 107 12.15 14.14 -8.68
C GLU A 107 13.46 14.21 -7.88
N GLU A 108 13.75 15.36 -7.28
CA GLU A 108 14.99 15.58 -6.54
C GLU A 108 14.91 15.11 -5.07
N HIS A 109 13.69 14.89 -4.58
CA HIS A 109 13.41 14.46 -3.22
C HIS A 109 12.92 13.01 -3.18
N PHE A 110 13.31 12.30 -2.13
CA PHE A 110 12.81 10.97 -1.83
C PHE A 110 12.32 10.89 -0.38
N GLY A 111 11.19 10.21 -0.18
CA GLY A 111 10.68 9.80 1.14
C GLY A 111 9.55 8.79 0.96
N LEU A 112 9.39 7.87 1.92
CA LEU A 112 8.43 6.76 1.84
C LEU A 112 6.98 7.26 1.76
N PHE A 113 6.68 8.35 2.44
CA PHE A 113 5.38 9.05 2.47
C PHE A 113 5.54 10.48 1.95
N TYR A 114 6.51 10.73 1.07
CA TYR A 114 6.76 12.05 0.50
C TYR A 114 5.51 12.59 -0.19
N LYS A 115 5.10 13.82 0.16
CA LYS A 115 3.87 14.49 -0.30
C LYS A 115 2.56 13.75 0.01
N MET A 116 2.54 12.77 0.93
CA MET A 116 1.31 12.05 1.30
C MET A 116 0.57 12.66 2.50
N ASN A 117 1.21 13.59 3.23
CA ASN A 117 0.57 14.20 4.39
C ASN A 117 -0.42 15.29 3.97
N ALA A 118 -1.66 15.19 4.49
CA ALA A 118 -2.77 16.09 4.17
C ALA A 118 -3.15 16.08 2.68
N THR A 119 -2.99 14.93 2.02
CA THR A 119 -3.42 14.69 0.64
C THR A 119 -4.33 13.47 0.57
N ASP A 120 -5.19 13.41 -0.44
CA ASP A 120 -5.97 12.23 -0.78
C ASP A 120 -5.26 11.36 -1.84
N ASP A 121 -5.74 10.13 -1.98
CA ASP A 121 -5.28 9.13 -2.94
C ASP A 121 -6.14 9.08 -4.21
N GLY A 122 -7.06 10.02 -4.40
CA GLY A 122 -7.97 10.14 -5.53
C GLY A 122 -9.44 10.10 -5.14
N GLU A 123 -10.29 10.53 -6.07
CA GLU A 123 -11.75 10.46 -5.89
C GLU A 123 -12.23 9.02 -5.95
N TYR A 124 -13.10 8.67 -5.01
CA TYR A 124 -13.84 7.42 -4.99
C TYR A 124 -15.30 7.69 -5.29
N LEU A 125 -15.93 6.76 -6.00
CA LEU A 125 -17.38 6.65 -6.10
C LEU A 125 -17.82 5.43 -5.30
N PHE A 126 -18.68 5.62 -4.30
CA PHE A 126 -19.19 4.56 -3.46
C PHE A 126 -20.68 4.31 -3.72
N PHE A 127 -21.10 3.06 -3.54
CA PHE A 127 -22.50 2.74 -3.37
C PHE A 127 -22.97 3.11 -1.97
N THR A 128 -24.11 3.81 -1.87
CA THR A 128 -24.67 4.25 -0.58
C THR A 128 -25.40 3.13 0.17
N GLY A 129 -25.64 1.99 -0.48
CA GLY A 129 -26.45 0.89 0.06
C GLY A 129 -27.96 1.12 -0.01
N LYS A 130 -28.42 2.23 -0.63
CA LYS A 130 -29.85 2.59 -0.75
C LYS A 130 -30.68 1.52 -1.46
N ASP A 131 -30.16 0.98 -2.56
CA ASP A 131 -30.85 -0.05 -3.34
C ASP A 131 -30.68 -1.45 -2.74
N ASN A 132 -29.51 -1.71 -2.16
CA ASN A 132 -29.14 -2.98 -1.56
C ASN A 132 -28.14 -2.73 -0.43
N TYR A 133 -28.50 -3.11 0.80
CA TYR A 133 -27.64 -2.90 1.96
C TYR A 133 -26.28 -3.59 1.83
N LYS A 134 -26.19 -4.71 1.09
CA LYS A 134 -24.92 -5.44 0.85
C LYS A 134 -23.92 -4.62 0.03
N ASP A 135 -24.37 -3.60 -0.70
CA ASP A 135 -23.51 -2.70 -1.46
C ASP A 135 -23.04 -1.49 -0.63
N PHE A 136 -23.46 -1.37 0.63
CA PHE A 136 -23.08 -0.22 1.46
C PHE A 136 -21.56 -0.02 1.53
N SER A 137 -21.10 1.19 1.17
CA SER A 137 -19.70 1.61 1.16
C SER A 137 -18.81 0.83 0.17
N ARG A 138 -19.38 0.03 -0.73
CA ARG A 138 -18.62 -0.66 -1.77
C ARG A 138 -18.10 0.34 -2.78
N VAL A 139 -16.84 0.20 -3.19
CA VAL A 139 -16.24 1.03 -4.23
C VAL A 139 -16.83 0.63 -5.58
N ALA A 140 -17.41 1.61 -6.27
CA ALA A 140 -17.86 1.49 -7.65
C ALA A 140 -16.73 1.85 -8.61
N GLU A 141 -16.05 2.97 -8.35
CA GLU A 141 -14.97 3.50 -9.17
C GLU A 141 -13.93 4.16 -8.27
N TRP A 142 -12.68 4.16 -8.74
CA TRP A 142 -11.58 4.93 -8.15
C TRP A 142 -10.87 5.68 -9.27
N ARG A 143 -10.69 7.00 -9.09
CA ARG A 143 -10.15 7.92 -10.10
C ARG A 143 -10.91 7.86 -11.44
N GLY A 144 -12.23 7.66 -11.37
CA GLY A 144 -13.11 7.54 -12.54
C GLY A 144 -13.04 6.22 -13.29
N GLU A 145 -12.30 5.24 -12.77
CA GLU A 145 -12.15 3.92 -13.39
C GLU A 145 -12.82 2.84 -12.54
N SER A 146 -13.57 1.94 -13.17
CA SER A 146 -14.21 0.78 -12.50
C SER A 146 -13.27 -0.41 -12.33
N SER A 147 -12.06 -0.34 -12.89
CA SER A 147 -11.03 -1.38 -12.81
C SER A 147 -9.64 -0.76 -12.96
N LEU A 148 -8.63 -1.40 -12.37
CA LEU A 148 -7.23 -1.03 -12.53
C LEU A 148 -6.71 -1.41 -13.93
N THR A 149 -5.52 -0.92 -14.27
CA THR A 149 -4.86 -1.20 -15.56
C THR A 149 -3.41 -1.67 -15.42
N TRP A 150 -2.94 -1.89 -14.19
CA TRP A 150 -1.54 -2.20 -13.90
C TRP A 150 -1.24 -3.70 -13.89
N TRP A 151 -2.26 -4.53 -13.65
CA TRP A 151 -2.11 -5.97 -13.56
C TRP A 151 -2.38 -6.63 -14.92
N THR A 152 -1.92 -7.87 -15.07
CA THR A 152 -1.86 -8.52 -16.39
C THR A 152 -3.15 -9.24 -16.76
N THR A 153 -4.04 -9.49 -15.79
CA THR A 153 -5.35 -10.13 -16.02
C THR A 153 -6.51 -9.23 -15.58
N ASN A 154 -7.70 -9.46 -16.16
CA ASN A 154 -8.89 -8.68 -15.82
C ASN A 154 -9.30 -8.89 -14.36
N GLU A 155 -9.18 -10.12 -13.86
CA GLU A 155 -9.54 -10.50 -12.50
C GLU A 155 -8.66 -9.77 -11.47
N CYS A 156 -7.35 -9.67 -11.72
CA CYS A 156 -6.42 -8.97 -10.83
C CYS A 156 -6.62 -7.44 -10.85
N ASN A 157 -7.18 -6.91 -11.94
CA ASN A 157 -7.52 -5.50 -12.08
C ASN A 157 -8.88 -5.12 -11.46
N MET A 158 -9.67 -6.07 -10.96
CA MET A 158 -10.97 -5.75 -10.37
C MET A 158 -10.82 -4.93 -9.08
N ILE A 159 -11.64 -3.87 -8.96
CA ILE A 159 -11.83 -3.11 -7.73
C ILE A 159 -13.01 -3.75 -6.98
N ASN A 160 -12.72 -4.47 -5.90
CA ASN A 160 -13.70 -5.26 -5.15
C ASN A 160 -13.81 -4.79 -3.70
N GLY A 161 -15.04 -4.72 -3.21
CA GLY A 161 -15.32 -4.47 -1.80
C GLY A 161 -15.24 -3.00 -1.37
N THR A 162 -15.00 -2.76 -0.09
CA THR A 162 -14.93 -1.42 0.50
C THR A 162 -13.46 -0.99 0.69
N ILE A 163 -13.22 0.22 1.18
CA ILE A 163 -11.87 0.67 1.60
C ILE A 163 -11.52 0.23 3.03
N ALA A 164 -12.21 -0.77 3.59
CA ALA A 164 -12.05 -1.32 4.94
C ALA A 164 -12.25 -0.37 6.14
N SER A 165 -12.76 0.84 5.92
CA SER A 165 -13.20 1.74 7.00
C SER A 165 -14.57 1.34 7.56
N THR A 166 -15.44 0.85 6.69
CA THR A 166 -16.79 0.35 7.00
C THR A 166 -17.16 -0.81 6.09
N PHE A 167 -18.10 -1.63 6.54
CA PHE A 167 -18.64 -2.78 5.81
C PHE A 167 -20.17 -2.70 5.80
N HIS A 168 -20.81 -3.47 4.92
CA HIS A 168 -22.27 -3.59 4.94
C HIS A 168 -22.74 -4.19 6.28
N PRO A 169 -23.97 -3.85 6.73
CA PRO A 169 -24.51 -4.42 7.96
C PRO A 169 -24.89 -5.90 7.77
N ILE A 170 -25.10 -6.62 8.88
CA ILE A 170 -25.55 -8.02 8.90
C ILE A 170 -24.53 -8.93 8.22
N VAL A 171 -23.29 -8.89 8.71
CA VAL A 171 -22.20 -9.69 8.16
C VAL A 171 -22.33 -11.16 8.59
N GLU A 172 -22.20 -12.08 7.64
CA GLU A 172 -22.30 -13.52 7.89
C GLU A 172 -20.91 -14.17 8.04
N LYS A 173 -20.80 -15.26 8.80
CA LYS A 173 -19.52 -15.96 9.02
C LYS A 173 -18.98 -16.69 7.78
N ASN A 174 -19.86 -17.07 6.86
CA ASN A 174 -19.50 -17.76 5.61
C ASN A 174 -19.20 -16.76 4.47
N GLU A 175 -19.25 -15.46 4.74
CA GLU A 175 -19.03 -14.40 3.77
C GLU A 175 -17.54 -14.13 3.55
N VAL A 176 -17.21 -13.73 2.32
CA VAL A 176 -15.89 -13.25 1.93
C VAL A 176 -15.91 -11.74 1.93
N ILE A 177 -15.11 -11.11 2.79
CA ILE A 177 -15.02 -9.66 2.88
C ILE A 177 -13.96 -9.15 1.92
N TYR A 178 -14.38 -8.50 0.84
CA TYR A 178 -13.47 -7.88 -0.11
C TYR A 178 -13.07 -6.47 0.33
N ILE A 179 -11.82 -6.11 0.04
CA ILE A 179 -11.22 -4.82 0.41
C ILE A 179 -10.40 -4.31 -0.77
N PHE A 180 -10.64 -3.10 -1.21
CA PHE A 180 -9.76 -2.39 -2.13
C PHE A 180 -8.79 -1.53 -1.33
N SER A 181 -7.49 -1.73 -1.53
CA SER A 181 -6.43 -0.90 -0.93
C SER A 181 -5.64 -0.23 -2.03
N SER A 182 -5.78 1.10 -2.13
CA SER A 182 -4.99 1.96 -3.01
C SER A 182 -3.50 1.88 -2.67
N ASP A 183 -3.16 1.82 -1.38
CA ASP A 183 -1.78 1.71 -0.88
C ASP A 183 -1.11 0.39 -1.31
N LEU A 184 -1.88 -0.70 -1.45
CA LEU A 184 -1.40 -1.99 -1.95
C LEU A 184 -1.65 -2.18 -3.45
N CYS A 185 -2.21 -1.17 -4.13
CA CYS A 185 -2.52 -1.17 -5.55
C CYS A 185 -3.39 -2.35 -6.04
N ARG A 186 -4.21 -2.96 -5.17
CA ARG A 186 -5.08 -4.09 -5.55
C ARG A 186 -6.24 -4.31 -4.58
N SER A 187 -7.16 -5.17 -5.01
CA SER A 187 -8.16 -5.75 -4.12
C SER A 187 -7.62 -7.00 -3.41
N LEU A 188 -8.03 -7.17 -2.16
CA LEU A 188 -7.77 -8.30 -1.27
C LEU A 188 -9.09 -8.85 -0.74
N TYR A 189 -9.02 -9.97 -0.03
CA TYR A 189 -10.15 -10.50 0.70
C TYR A 189 -9.75 -11.05 2.07
N ALA A 190 -10.70 -11.09 2.99
CA ALA A 190 -10.56 -11.66 4.32
C ALA A 190 -11.67 -12.68 4.58
N LEU A 191 -11.33 -13.71 5.34
CA LEU A 191 -12.23 -14.81 5.72
C LEU A 191 -12.44 -14.81 7.23
N PHE A 192 -13.60 -15.27 7.67
CA PHE A 192 -13.91 -15.42 9.09
C PHE A 192 -12.91 -16.38 9.76
N GLU A 193 -12.31 -15.92 10.85
CA GLU A 193 -11.43 -16.74 11.71
C GLU A 193 -12.18 -17.20 12.96
N LYS A 194 -12.74 -16.26 13.73
CA LYS A 194 -13.34 -16.54 15.04
C LYS A 194 -14.24 -15.41 15.53
N GLU A 195 -15.07 -15.72 16.53
CA GLU A 195 -15.77 -14.70 17.32
C GLU A 195 -14.83 -14.10 18.36
N VAL A 196 -14.96 -12.80 18.58
CA VAL A 196 -14.22 -12.04 19.59
C VAL A 196 -15.16 -11.08 20.33
N ASN A 197 -14.70 -10.53 21.45
CA ASN A 197 -15.40 -9.48 22.16
C ASN A 197 -14.47 -8.27 22.30
N VAL A 198 -14.89 -7.13 21.77
CA VAL A 198 -14.13 -5.87 21.81
C VAL A 198 -14.87 -4.89 22.70
N MET A 199 -14.33 -4.63 23.89
CA MET A 199 -14.92 -3.70 24.86
C MET A 199 -16.41 -3.99 25.19
N GLY A 200 -16.79 -5.26 25.26
CA GLY A 200 -18.17 -5.69 25.52
C GLY A 200 -19.01 -5.93 24.26
N ILE A 201 -18.53 -5.53 23.08
CA ILE A 201 -19.25 -5.65 21.81
C ILE A 201 -18.85 -6.97 21.13
N PRO A 202 -19.80 -7.87 20.80
CA PRO A 202 -19.50 -9.07 20.03
C PRO A 202 -19.06 -8.69 18.60
N ALA A 203 -18.00 -9.31 18.12
CA ALA A 203 -17.49 -9.08 16.78
C ALA A 203 -16.99 -10.39 16.14
N TYR A 204 -16.93 -10.39 14.82
CA TYR A 204 -16.33 -11.42 14.01
C TYR A 204 -14.96 -10.96 13.53
N ARG A 205 -13.93 -11.74 13.82
CA ARG A 205 -12.58 -11.51 13.32
C ARG A 205 -12.44 -12.09 11.92
N PHE A 206 -12.12 -11.23 10.97
CA PHE A 206 -11.75 -11.59 9.60
C PHE A 206 -10.25 -11.39 9.39
N VAL A 207 -9.61 -12.35 8.71
CA VAL A 207 -8.18 -12.31 8.39
C VAL A 207 -7.95 -12.61 6.91
N PRO A 208 -7.03 -11.91 6.22
CA PRO A 208 -6.59 -12.33 4.91
C PRO A 208 -5.91 -13.70 5.00
N PRO A 209 -6.38 -14.71 4.25
CA PRO A 209 -5.76 -16.03 4.29
C PRO A 209 -4.44 -16.01 3.50
N ARG A 210 -3.55 -16.99 3.71
CA ARG A 210 -2.19 -16.96 3.14
C ARG A 210 -2.20 -16.89 1.62
N GLU A 211 -3.21 -17.47 1.01
CA GLU A 211 -3.46 -17.59 -0.42
C GLU A 211 -3.51 -16.21 -1.09
N VAL A 212 -3.89 -15.16 -0.36
CA VAL A 212 -3.90 -13.77 -0.86
C VAL A 212 -2.51 -13.34 -1.32
N PHE A 213 -1.46 -13.78 -0.62
CA PHE A 213 -0.06 -13.43 -0.90
C PHE A 213 0.76 -14.63 -1.39
N ALA A 214 0.12 -15.75 -1.68
CA ALA A 214 0.80 -16.94 -2.16
C ALA A 214 1.26 -16.78 -3.62
N ASN A 215 2.36 -17.45 -3.98
CA ASN A 215 2.85 -17.49 -5.35
C ASN A 215 1.82 -18.11 -6.30
N ALA A 216 1.88 -17.76 -7.60
CA ALA A 216 1.00 -18.30 -8.63
C ALA A 216 1.01 -19.85 -8.74
N THR A 217 2.11 -20.51 -8.34
CA THR A 217 2.18 -21.97 -8.28
C THR A 217 1.32 -22.58 -7.17
N GLU A 218 1.10 -21.86 -6.07
CA GLU A 218 0.22 -22.26 -4.97
C GLU A 218 -1.21 -21.75 -5.15
N ASN A 219 -1.36 -20.50 -5.62
CA ASN A 219 -2.64 -19.89 -5.94
C ASN A 219 -2.60 -19.30 -7.37
N PRO A 220 -3.01 -20.07 -8.40
CA PRO A 220 -2.99 -19.62 -9.80
C PRO A 220 -3.76 -18.31 -10.06
N ALA A 221 -4.74 -17.97 -9.22
CA ALA A 221 -5.46 -16.70 -9.34
C ALA A 221 -4.57 -15.47 -9.12
N ASN A 222 -3.37 -15.64 -8.51
CA ASN A 222 -2.42 -14.55 -8.30
C ASN A 222 -1.46 -14.32 -9.49
N GLU A 223 -1.51 -15.11 -10.55
CA GLU A 223 -0.63 -14.95 -11.73
C GLU A 223 -0.69 -13.53 -12.32
N GLY A 224 -1.88 -12.91 -12.29
CA GLY A 224 -2.08 -11.57 -12.83
C GLY A 224 -1.32 -10.45 -12.10
N PHE A 225 -0.86 -10.71 -10.86
CA PHE A 225 -0.06 -9.76 -10.07
C PHE A 225 1.45 -9.83 -10.38
N CYS A 226 1.88 -10.75 -11.26
CA CYS A 226 3.27 -10.90 -11.64
C CYS A 226 3.59 -10.00 -12.84
N VAL A 227 4.43 -8.98 -12.62
CA VAL A 227 4.82 -8.00 -13.64
C VAL A 227 6.36 -7.98 -13.76
N PRO A 228 6.95 -8.37 -14.90
CA PRO A 228 6.30 -8.82 -16.14
C PRO A 228 5.63 -10.21 -16.02
N PRO A 229 4.69 -10.57 -16.92
CA PRO A 229 4.02 -11.87 -16.92
C PRO A 229 4.99 -13.05 -16.82
N GLY A 230 4.66 -14.03 -15.99
CA GLY A 230 5.48 -15.23 -15.76
C GLY A 230 6.67 -15.04 -14.82
N ASN A 231 6.96 -13.81 -14.38
CA ASN A 231 7.99 -13.51 -13.38
C ASN A 231 7.36 -13.26 -12.01
N CYS A 232 6.85 -14.31 -11.38
CA CYS A 232 6.30 -14.25 -10.03
C CYS A 232 7.39 -14.49 -9.00
N LEU A 233 7.58 -13.55 -8.08
CA LEU A 233 8.35 -13.87 -6.87
C LEU A 233 7.55 -14.80 -5.94
N ALA A 234 8.22 -15.40 -4.97
CA ALA A 234 7.63 -16.48 -4.18
C ALA A 234 6.55 -16.00 -3.18
N SER A 235 6.06 -16.91 -2.34
CA SER A 235 4.92 -16.68 -1.46
C SER A 235 5.26 -15.73 -0.31
N GLY A 236 4.31 -14.89 0.11
CA GLY A 236 4.39 -14.07 1.32
C GLY A 236 4.65 -12.59 1.08
N LEU A 237 5.04 -12.20 -0.13
CA LEU A 237 5.16 -10.79 -0.50
C LEU A 237 4.45 -10.57 -1.85
N LEU A 238 3.94 -9.36 -2.02
CA LEU A 238 3.39 -8.90 -3.29
C LEU A 238 4.59 -8.61 -4.18
N ASN A 239 5.08 -9.68 -4.82
CA ASN A 239 6.43 -9.81 -5.36
C ASN A 239 7.52 -10.02 -4.25
N ALA A 240 7.58 -11.20 -3.57
CA ALA A 240 8.77 -11.77 -2.85
C ALA A 240 8.49 -13.06 -1.97
N ASP A 241 9.53 -13.87 -1.72
CA ASP A 241 9.63 -15.24 -1.15
C ASP A 241 9.67 -15.37 0.40
N GLU A 242 9.16 -16.49 0.95
CA GLU A 242 9.32 -16.92 2.35
C GLU A 242 10.79 -17.22 2.71
N LYS A 243 11.60 -17.62 1.73
CA LYS A 243 13.05 -17.75 1.86
C LYS A 243 13.72 -16.44 2.30
N PHE A 244 13.15 -15.27 1.97
CA PHE A 244 13.74 -13.98 2.36
C PHE A 244 13.74 -13.74 3.87
N ALA A 245 12.84 -14.38 4.62
CA ALA A 245 12.90 -14.33 6.08
C ALA A 245 14.18 -15.00 6.62
N ASN A 246 14.71 -16.01 5.94
CA ASN A 246 15.95 -16.69 6.32
C ASN A 246 17.20 -15.96 5.79
N ASP A 247 17.07 -15.22 4.67
CA ASP A 247 18.18 -14.48 4.07
C ASP A 247 18.51 -13.17 4.82
N ILE A 248 17.59 -12.68 5.66
CA ILE A 248 17.77 -11.46 6.47
C ILE A 248 17.89 -11.84 7.96
N PHE A 249 19.10 -11.74 8.50
CA PHE A 249 19.34 -11.93 9.93
C PHE A 249 18.52 -10.95 10.78
N GLY A 250 17.78 -11.48 11.76
CA GLY A 250 16.97 -10.70 12.69
C GLY A 250 15.46 -10.73 12.39
N MET A 251 15.03 -11.27 11.24
CA MET A 251 13.62 -11.50 10.95
C MET A 251 13.05 -12.58 11.88
N ASN A 252 11.96 -12.27 12.58
CA ASN A 252 11.29 -13.19 13.52
C ASN A 252 9.76 -13.08 13.40
N PRO A 253 9.16 -13.64 12.34
CA PRO A 253 7.74 -13.51 12.08
C PRO A 253 6.92 -14.23 13.15
N LYS A 254 5.98 -13.52 13.79
CA LYS A 254 5.01 -14.08 14.73
C LYS A 254 3.61 -13.66 14.30
N LYS A 255 2.73 -14.64 14.07
CA LYS A 255 1.35 -14.41 13.60
C LYS A 255 0.64 -13.36 14.47
N GLU A 256 0.69 -13.51 15.80
CA GLU A 256 0.04 -12.61 16.76
C GLU A 256 0.49 -11.13 16.70
N HIS A 257 1.65 -10.84 16.12
CA HIS A 257 2.19 -9.47 16.03
C HIS A 257 2.16 -8.91 14.61
N HIS A 258 2.09 -9.77 13.59
CA HIS A 258 2.26 -9.38 12.19
C HIS A 258 1.07 -9.78 11.31
N GLU A 259 0.06 -10.45 11.84
CA GLU A 259 -1.19 -10.70 11.11
C GLU A 259 -1.99 -9.41 10.93
N THR A 260 -2.64 -9.28 9.78
CA THR A 260 -3.70 -8.30 9.57
C THR A 260 -5.03 -8.93 9.98
N SER A 261 -5.78 -8.25 10.84
CA SER A 261 -7.11 -8.70 11.24
C SER A 261 -8.08 -7.53 11.33
N ILE A 262 -9.35 -7.80 11.07
CA ILE A 262 -10.44 -6.82 11.17
C ILE A 262 -11.53 -7.44 12.03
N ASP A 263 -11.92 -6.75 13.11
CA ASP A 263 -13.00 -7.19 13.99
C ASP A 263 -14.27 -6.39 13.65
N ILE A 264 -15.24 -7.06 13.03
CA ILE A 264 -16.47 -6.46 12.51
C ILE A 264 -17.64 -6.83 13.43
N ASN A 265 -18.42 -5.86 13.90
CA ASN A 265 -19.67 -6.15 14.59
C ASN A 265 -20.71 -6.63 13.55
N PRO A 266 -21.25 -7.86 13.69
CA PRO A 266 -22.19 -8.42 12.72
C PRO A 266 -23.54 -7.71 12.73
#